data_AF-A0A7S3SHB3-F1
#
_entry.id   AF-A0A7S3SHB3-F1
#
_cell.length_a   1.000
_cell.length_b   1.000
_cell.length_c   1.000
_cell.angle_alpha   90.00
_cell.angle_beta   90.00
_cell.angle_gamma   90.00
#
_symmetry.space_group_name_H-M   'P 1'
#
loop_
_entity.id
_entity.type
_entity.pdbx_description
1 polymer ?
#
loop_
_entity_poly.entity_id
_entity_poly.type
_entity_poly.pdbx_seq_one_letter_code
_entity_poly.pdbx_strand_id
1 'polypeptide(L)'
;HMFAAPLPPHWSEQFDEGSRVYFHNSTTDESLWGHPHEKMFKELVAELETWRPDEPLADVYQKCDAHLRKAQKQASEAISQWTSHDAPKGPEEAPENGDGAAAQFYFNNSTGESRWEDPRESVEFDLRQRHAILCECIVTHTQTLA
;
A
#
# COMPACT_ATOMS: atom_id res chain seq x y z
N HIS A 1 -13.29 18.88 -2.20
CA HIS A 1 -12.70 17.89 -1.27
C HIS A 1 -11.22 17.87 -1.57
N MET A 2 -10.41 18.42 -0.65
CA MET A 2 -8.96 18.47 -0.77
C MET A 2 -8.46 17.02 -0.74
N PHE A 3 -7.63 16.63 -1.71
CA PHE A 3 -7.13 15.26 -1.90
C PHE A 3 -6.38 14.77 -0.66
N ALA A 4 -7.08 14.15 0.30
CA ALA A 4 -6.44 13.33 1.32
C ALA A 4 -6.07 12.01 0.63
N ALA A 5 -4.77 11.78 0.46
CA ALA A 5 -4.28 10.48 0.00
C ALA A 5 -4.82 9.39 0.93
N PRO A 6 -5.44 8.32 0.41
CA PRO A 6 -5.94 7.24 1.26
C PRO A 6 -4.79 6.64 2.08
N LEU A 7 -5.08 6.25 3.32
CA LEU A 7 -4.11 5.61 4.20
C LEU A 7 -4.14 4.08 4.04
N PRO A 8 -2.99 3.40 4.17
CA PRO A 8 -2.95 1.94 4.21
C PRO A 8 -3.68 1.39 5.45
N PRO A 9 -3.98 0.09 5.48
CA PRO A 9 -4.55 -0.56 6.66
C PRO A 9 -3.74 -0.29 7.93
N HIS A 10 -4.45 -0.12 9.04
CA HIS A 10 -3.89 0.18 10.37
C HIS A 10 -3.24 1.56 10.55
N TRP A 11 -3.13 2.36 9.48
CA TRP A 11 -2.64 3.74 9.58
C TRP A 11 -3.77 4.74 9.77
N SER A 12 -3.51 5.75 10.61
CA SER A 12 -4.43 6.85 10.89
C SER A 12 -3.70 8.20 10.90
N GLU A 13 -4.41 9.26 10.52
CA GLU A 13 -3.94 10.64 10.68
C GLU A 13 -4.17 11.10 12.12
N GLN A 14 -3.16 11.72 12.72
CA GLN A 14 -3.18 12.22 14.08
C GLN A 14 -2.62 13.64 14.13
N PHE A 15 -2.96 14.38 15.20
CA PHE A 15 -2.48 15.74 15.42
C PHE A 15 -1.66 15.79 16.71
N ASP A 16 -0.47 16.39 16.64
CA ASP A 16 0.33 16.65 17.83
C ASP A 16 -0.18 17.87 18.60
N GLU A 17 0.44 18.17 19.74
CA GLU A 17 0.10 19.34 20.58
C GLU A 17 0.18 20.68 19.82
N GLY A 18 0.99 20.74 18.76
CA GLY A 18 1.15 21.90 17.87
C GLY A 18 0.20 21.90 16.67
N SER A 19 -0.80 20.99 16.64
CA SER A 19 -1.70 20.79 15.49
C SER A 19 -0.98 20.41 14.19
N ARG A 20 0.21 19.82 14.28
CA ARG A 20 0.91 19.24 13.14
C ARG A 20 0.40 17.82 12.91
N VAL A 21 0.19 17.50 11.64
CA VAL A 21 -0.24 16.16 11.23
C VAL A 21 0.94 15.18 11.31
N TYR A 22 0.68 14.01 11.88
CA TYR A 22 1.52 12.83 11.77
C TYR A 22 0.65 11.59 11.51
N PHE A 23 1.26 10.49 11.09
CA PHE A 23 0.59 9.24 10.80
C PHE A 23 0.99 8.20 11.83
N HIS A 24 0.02 7.48 12.37
CA HIS A 24 0.24 6.44 13.40
C HIS A 24 -0.29 5.09 12.92
N ASN A 25 0.52 4.04 13.08
CA ASN A 25 0.13 2.67 12.84
C ASN A 25 -0.36 2.05 14.16
N SER A 26 -1.63 1.69 14.24
CA SER A 26 -2.24 1.14 15.45
C SER A 26 -1.72 -0.25 15.84
N THR A 27 -1.08 -0.96 14.91
CA THR A 27 -0.62 -2.34 15.11
C THR A 27 0.85 -2.41 15.51
N THR A 28 1.73 -1.62 14.89
CA THR A 28 3.16 -1.53 15.27
C THR A 28 3.46 -0.47 16.33
N ASP A 29 2.49 0.41 16.62
CA ASP A 29 2.68 1.64 17.40
C ASP A 29 3.71 2.62 16.80
N GLU A 30 4.05 2.45 15.52
CA GLU A 30 4.96 3.34 14.81
C GLU A 30 4.27 4.67 14.44
N SER A 31 5.05 5.74 14.44
CA SER A 31 4.61 7.06 14.00
C SER A 31 5.54 7.65 12.95
N LEU A 32 4.98 8.27 11.92
CA LEU A 32 5.71 8.92 10.83
C LEU A 32 5.20 10.33 10.60
N TRP A 33 6.11 11.26 10.26
CA TRP A 33 5.72 12.60 9.83
C TRP A 33 5.31 12.65 8.35
N GLY A 34 5.80 11.72 7.54
CA GLY A 34 5.44 11.57 6.14
C GLY A 34 4.39 10.48 5.94
N HIS A 35 3.63 10.57 4.85
CA HIS A 35 2.65 9.56 4.48
C HIS A 35 3.33 8.17 4.35
N PRO A 36 2.76 7.07 4.87
CA PRO A 36 3.43 5.75 4.88
C PRO A 36 3.82 5.23 3.48
N HIS A 37 3.08 5.63 2.45
CA HIS A 37 3.35 5.30 1.03
C HIS A 37 3.85 6.50 0.21
N GLU A 38 4.41 7.54 0.85
CA GLU A 38 4.94 8.72 0.17
C GLU A 38 5.93 8.36 -0.96
N LYS A 39 6.76 7.33 -0.73
CA LYS A 39 7.73 6.85 -1.73
C LYS A 39 7.03 6.36 -3.02
N MET A 40 5.98 5.54 -2.90
CA MET A 40 5.25 5.07 -4.08
C MET A 40 4.65 6.25 -4.86
N PHE A 41 4.01 7.18 -4.15
CA PHE A 41 3.40 8.34 -4.81
C PHE A 41 4.44 9.18 -5.55
N LYS A 42 5.59 9.45 -4.93
CA LYS A 42 6.68 10.19 -5.58
C LYS A 42 7.20 9.47 -6.82
N GLU A 43 7.41 8.16 -6.76
CA GLU A 43 7.88 7.36 -7.90
C GLU A 43 6.85 7.38 -9.05
N LEU A 44 5.56 7.22 -8.73
CA LEU A 44 4.50 7.24 -9.73
C LEU A 44 4.34 8.63 -10.37
N VAL A 45 4.34 9.70 -9.58
CA VAL A 45 4.28 11.07 -10.09
C VAL A 45 5.48 11.35 -11.00
N ALA A 46 6.70 10.99 -10.59
CA ALA A 46 7.89 11.17 -11.41
C ALA A 46 7.81 10.40 -12.74
N GLU A 47 7.19 9.22 -12.75
CA GLU A 47 6.96 8.48 -14.00
C GLU A 47 5.94 9.21 -14.90
N LEU A 48 4.82 9.66 -14.33
CA LEU A 48 3.77 10.36 -15.07
C LEU A 48 4.25 11.70 -15.64
N GLU A 49 5.14 12.40 -14.95
CA GLU A 49 5.78 13.63 -15.44
C GLU A 49 6.59 13.43 -16.74
N THR A 50 6.99 12.20 -17.04
CA THR A 50 7.69 11.89 -18.30
C THR A 50 6.74 11.70 -19.49
N TRP A 51 5.43 11.62 -19.25
CA TRP A 51 4.43 11.37 -20.30
C TRP A 51 3.99 12.70 -20.90
N ARG A 52 3.75 12.70 -22.22
CA ARG A 52 3.37 13.94 -22.90
C ARG A 52 1.87 14.14 -22.82
N PRO A 53 1.37 15.36 -22.56
CA PRO A 53 -0.08 15.61 -22.50
C PRO A 53 -0.82 15.25 -23.80
N ASP A 54 -0.15 15.34 -24.95
CA ASP A 54 -0.67 15.04 -26.29
C ASP A 54 -0.34 13.60 -26.75
N GLU A 55 0.12 12.74 -25.85
CA GLU A 55 0.47 11.36 -26.19
C GLU A 55 -0.76 10.54 -26.60
N PRO A 56 -0.69 9.72 -27.68
CA PRO A 56 -1.84 8.94 -28.13
C PRO A 56 -2.36 8.02 -27.03
N LEU A 57 -3.69 7.93 -26.88
CA LEU A 57 -4.30 7.11 -25.82
C LEU A 57 -3.81 5.66 -25.82
N ALA A 58 -3.59 5.07 -27.00
CA ALA A 58 -3.07 3.71 -27.11
C ALA A 58 -1.72 3.54 -26.39
N ASP A 59 -0.84 4.54 -26.51
CA ASP A 59 0.47 4.53 -25.88
C ASP A 59 0.35 4.76 -24.37
N VAL A 60 -0.55 5.67 -23.94
CA VAL A 60 -0.86 5.87 -22.51
C VAL A 60 -1.40 4.58 -21.87
N TYR A 61 -2.33 3.89 -22.52
CA TYR A 61 -2.83 2.59 -22.06
C TYR A 61 -1.72 1.56 -21.93
N GLN A 62 -0.82 1.48 -22.92
CA GLN A 62 0.31 0.55 -22.88
C GLN A 62 1.27 0.88 -21.73
N LYS A 63 1.55 2.16 -21.46
CA LYS A 63 2.38 2.58 -20.33
C LYS A 63 1.73 2.24 -18.99
N CYS A 64 0.44 2.55 -18.82
CA CYS A 64 -0.32 2.19 -17.61
C CYS A 64 -0.31 0.67 -17.37
N ASP A 65 -0.61 -0.13 -18.39
CA ASP A 65 -0.62 -1.61 -18.30
C ASP A 65 0.77 -2.17 -18.00
N ALA A 66 1.83 -1.63 -18.64
CA ALA A 66 3.20 -2.02 -18.35
C ALA A 66 3.60 -1.69 -16.90
N HIS A 67 3.22 -0.51 -16.39
CA HIS A 67 3.46 -0.11 -15.01
C HIS A 67 2.77 -1.08 -14.03
N LEU A 68 1.49 -1.34 -14.24
CA LEU A 68 0.71 -2.23 -13.37
C LEU A 68 1.24 -3.66 -13.38
N ARG A 69 1.61 -4.21 -14.55
CA ARG A 69 2.23 -5.54 -14.64
C ARG A 69 3.55 -5.61 -13.90
N LYS A 70 4.40 -4.58 -14.03
CA LYS A 70 5.66 -4.49 -13.30
C LYS A 70 5.41 -4.45 -11.79
N ALA A 71 4.50 -3.60 -11.33
CA ALA A 71 4.14 -3.48 -9.92
C ALA A 71 3.56 -4.80 -9.37
N GLN A 72 2.64 -5.45 -10.09
CA GLN A 72 2.07 -6.75 -9.72
C GLN A 72 3.14 -7.85 -9.64
N LYS A 73 4.07 -7.88 -10.60
CA LYS A 73 5.18 -8.83 -10.57
C LYS A 73 6.04 -8.62 -9.32
N GLN A 74 6.47 -7.38 -9.06
CA GLN A 74 7.25 -7.04 -7.87
C GLN A 74 6.50 -7.35 -6.57
N ALA A 75 5.21 -7.06 -6.52
CA ALA A 75 4.33 -7.42 -5.41
C ALA A 75 4.28 -8.93 -5.17
N SER A 76 4.08 -9.73 -6.23
CA SER A 76 4.04 -11.18 -6.14
C SER A 76 5.38 -11.77 -5.66
N GLU A 77 6.49 -11.24 -6.16
CA GLU A 77 7.85 -11.61 -5.74
C GLU A 77 8.09 -11.25 -4.28
N ALA A 78 7.67 -10.06 -3.83
CA ALA A 78 7.78 -9.63 -2.45
C ALA A 78 6.95 -10.50 -1.51
N ILE A 79 5.68 -10.75 -1.84
CA ILE A 79 4.77 -11.59 -1.03
C ILE A 79 5.22 -13.04 -0.97
N SER A 80 5.82 -13.57 -2.04
CA SER A 80 6.32 -14.96 -2.06
C SER A 80 7.41 -15.25 -1.00
N GLN A 81 8.04 -14.20 -0.46
CA GLN A 81 9.07 -14.32 0.59
C GLN A 81 8.46 -14.46 1.99
N TRP A 82 7.18 -14.12 2.16
CA TRP A 82 6.47 -14.17 3.42
C TRP A 82 5.74 -15.50 3.60
N THR A 83 5.81 -16.03 4.82
CA THR A 83 5.04 -17.21 5.25
C THR A 83 4.23 -16.87 6.50
N SER A 84 2.99 -17.34 6.55
CA SER A 84 2.12 -17.21 7.72
C SER A 84 2.41 -18.34 8.72
N HIS A 85 2.44 -18.03 10.00
CA HIS A 85 2.62 -18.98 11.09
C HIS A 85 1.59 -18.71 12.18
N ASP A 86 1.10 -19.78 12.81
CA ASP A 86 0.26 -19.65 13.99
C ASP A 86 1.10 -19.21 15.19
N ALA A 87 0.69 -18.15 15.87
CA ALA A 87 1.34 -17.68 17.07
C ALA A 87 1.16 -18.71 18.20
N PRO A 88 2.20 -18.96 19.02
CA PRO A 88 2.07 -19.84 20.17
C PRO A 88 1.01 -19.27 21.12
N LYS A 89 -0.06 -20.03 21.37
CA LYS A 89 -1.02 -19.68 22.42
C LYS A 89 -0.33 -19.84 23.77
N GLY A 90 -0.15 -18.74 24.49
CA GLY A 90 0.23 -18.78 25.90
C GLY A 90 -0.89 -19.42 26.74
N PRO A 91 -0.58 -20.00 27.90
CA PRO A 91 -1.58 -20.64 28.77
C PRO A 91 -2.66 -19.67 29.31
N GLU A 92 -2.48 -18.35 29.17
CA GLU A 92 -3.35 -17.30 29.75
C GLU A 92 -4.29 -16.64 28.71
N GLU A 93 -4.11 -16.89 27.41
CA GLU A 93 -4.81 -16.18 26.32
C GLU A 93 -5.79 -17.08 25.53
N ALA A 94 -6.45 -18.01 26.21
CA ALA A 94 -7.59 -18.71 25.61
C ALA A 94 -8.82 -17.77 25.67
N PRO A 95 -9.38 -17.32 24.52
CA PRO A 95 -10.63 -16.58 24.56
C PRO A 95 -11.74 -17.47 25.13
N GLU A 96 -12.45 -17.01 26.17
CA GLU A 96 -13.71 -17.62 26.64
C GLU A 96 -14.76 -17.70 25.51
N ASN A 97 -14.58 -16.88 24.46
CA ASN A 97 -15.48 -16.77 23.32
C ASN A 97 -14.89 -17.48 22.08
N GLY A 98 -14.92 -18.81 22.10
CA GLY A 98 -15.57 -19.60 21.05
C GLY A 98 -14.94 -19.82 19.67
N ASP A 99 -14.04 -18.98 19.14
CA ASP A 99 -13.67 -19.14 17.71
C ASP A 99 -12.37 -19.92 17.49
N GLY A 100 -11.57 -20.14 18.54
CA GLY A 100 -10.45 -21.10 18.53
C GLY A 100 -9.30 -20.83 17.56
N ALA A 101 -9.39 -19.84 16.66
CA ALA A 101 -8.31 -19.46 15.75
C ALA A 101 -7.11 -18.93 16.54
N ALA A 102 -5.90 -19.41 16.25
CA ALA A 102 -4.68 -18.82 16.77
C ALA A 102 -4.47 -17.45 16.11
N ALA A 103 -3.95 -16.48 16.86
CA ALA A 103 -3.41 -15.27 16.24
C ALA A 103 -2.32 -15.69 15.23
N GLN A 104 -2.26 -15.08 14.06
CA GLN A 104 -1.26 -15.39 13.05
C GLN A 104 -0.21 -14.28 12.99
N PHE A 105 1.04 -14.66 12.74
CA PHE A 105 2.11 -13.73 12.42
C PHE A 105 2.76 -14.12 11.09
N TYR A 106 3.44 -13.17 10.47
CA TYR A 106 4.05 -13.33 9.16
C TYR A 106 5.57 -13.20 9.28
N PHE A 107 6.29 -14.14 8.67
CA PHE A 107 7.73 -14.19 8.68
C PHE A 107 8.30 -14.08 7.26
N ASN A 108 9.26 -13.19 7.05
CA ASN A 108 9.98 -13.06 5.80
C ASN A 108 11.24 -13.93 5.81
N ASN A 109 11.26 -14.96 4.96
CA ASN A 109 12.37 -15.91 4.88
C ASN A 109 13.64 -15.31 4.23
N SER A 110 13.51 -14.20 3.50
CA SER A 110 14.64 -13.52 2.85
C SER A 110 15.31 -12.49 3.77
N THR A 111 14.55 -11.77 4.60
CA THR A 111 15.10 -10.72 5.49
C THR A 111 15.25 -11.19 6.94
N GLY A 112 14.54 -12.24 7.34
CA GLY A 112 14.47 -12.71 8.73
C GLY A 112 13.52 -11.90 9.61
N GLU A 113 12.72 -10.99 9.03
CA GLU A 113 11.80 -10.14 9.77
C GLU A 113 10.48 -10.85 10.09
N SER A 114 9.90 -10.54 11.26
CA SER A 114 8.56 -10.97 11.64
C SER A 114 7.66 -9.76 11.82
N ARG A 115 6.37 -9.89 11.48
CA ARG A 115 5.35 -8.85 11.69
C ARG A 115 4.00 -9.46 12.03
N TRP A 116 3.13 -8.68 12.65
CA TRP A 116 1.75 -9.08 12.96
C TRP A 116 0.77 -8.75 11.84
N GLU A 117 1.07 -7.70 11.06
CA GLU A 117 0.27 -7.29 9.92
C GLU A 117 0.43 -8.28 8.76
N ASP A 118 -0.66 -8.54 8.05
CA ASP A 118 -0.57 -9.28 6.81
C ASP A 118 0.17 -8.44 5.75
N PRO A 119 1.34 -8.87 5.25
CA PRO A 119 2.08 -8.12 4.24
C PRO A 119 1.26 -7.90 2.96
N ARG A 120 0.29 -8.78 2.67
CA ARG A 120 -0.62 -8.65 1.52
C ARG A 120 -1.48 -7.39 1.60
N GLU A 121 -1.91 -6.98 2.79
CA GLU A 121 -2.78 -5.81 2.96
C GLU A 121 -2.11 -4.52 2.45
N SER A 122 -0.85 -4.31 2.84
CA SER A 122 -0.07 -3.15 2.38
C SER A 122 0.19 -3.19 0.87
N VAL A 123 0.49 -4.37 0.33
CA VAL A 123 0.78 -4.56 -1.10
C VAL A 123 -0.47 -4.39 -1.97
N GLU A 124 -1.60 -4.94 -1.54
CA GLU A 124 -2.89 -4.76 -2.22
C GLU A 124 -3.33 -3.30 -2.21
N PHE A 125 -3.12 -2.61 -1.08
CA PHE A 125 -3.37 -1.19 -0.99
C PHE A 125 -2.53 -0.40 -2.01
N ASP A 126 -1.23 -0.67 -2.08
CA ASP A 126 -0.31 -0.03 -3.03
C ASP A 126 -0.77 -0.22 -4.49
N LEU A 127 -1.06 -1.47 -4.88
CA LEU A 127 -1.53 -1.80 -6.23
C LEU A 127 -2.85 -1.10 -6.57
N ARG A 128 -3.77 -1.01 -5.60
CA ARG A 128 -5.06 -0.32 -5.77
C ARG A 128 -4.87 1.18 -5.99
N GLN A 129 -3.98 1.82 -5.23
CA GLN A 129 -3.67 3.24 -5.41
C GLN A 129 -3.04 3.52 -6.76
N ARG A 130 -2.06 2.70 -7.18
CA ARG A 130 -1.45 2.82 -8.52
C ARG A 130 -2.50 2.70 -9.62
N HIS A 131 -3.36 1.69 -9.54
CA HIS A 131 -4.43 1.49 -10.50
C HIS A 131 -5.38 2.70 -10.56
N ALA A 132 -5.84 3.21 -9.41
CA ALA A 132 -6.73 4.36 -9.34
C ALA A 132 -6.11 5.61 -9.99
N ILE A 133 -4.86 5.94 -9.65
CA ILE A 133 -4.15 7.11 -10.21
C ILE A 133 -3.96 6.96 -11.72
N LEU A 134 -3.60 5.77 -12.20
CA LEU A 134 -3.41 5.51 -13.63
C LEU A 134 -4.73 5.59 -14.42
N CYS A 135 -5.86 5.20 -13.82
CA CYS A 135 -7.18 5.43 -14.41
C CYS A 135 -7.48 6.92 -14.57
N GLU A 136 -7.22 7.74 -13.55
CA GLU A 136 -7.38 9.20 -13.64
C GLU A 136 -6.45 9.83 -14.68
N CYS A 137 -5.23 9.29 -14.81
CA CYS A 137 -4.29 9.72 -15.85
C CYS A 137 -4.85 9.48 -17.27
N ILE A 138 -5.45 8.31 -17.53
CA ILE A 138 -6.09 7.99 -18.80
C ILE A 138 -7.27 8.92 -19.07
N VAL A 139 -8.11 9.19 -18.06
CA VAL A 139 -9.23 10.14 -18.17
C VAL A 139 -8.73 11.53 -18.54
N THR A 140 -7.66 12.00 -17.90
CA THR A 140 -7.06 13.31 -18.16
C THR A 140 -6.51 13.43 -19.60
N HIS A 141 -5.82 12.41 -20.11
CA HIS A 141 -5.35 12.40 -21.50
C HIS A 141 -6.52 12.36 -22.48
N THR A 142 -7.58 11.61 -22.16
CA THR A 142 -8.78 11.54 -23.00
C THR A 142 -9.44 12.91 -23.14
N GLN A 143 -9.50 13.69 -22.07
CA GLN A 143 -10.02 15.06 -22.07
C GLN A 143 -9.12 16.03 -22.84
N THR A 144 -7.80 15.85 -22.78
CA THR A 144 -6.83 16.70 -23.49
C THR A 144 -6.88 16.51 -25.01
N LEU A 145 -7.20 15.29 -25.46
CA LEU A 145 -7.27 14.94 -26.88
C LEU A 145 -8.65 15.18 -27.53
N ALA A 146 -9.68 15.49 -26.73
CA ALA A 146 -11.05 15.77 -27.18
C ALA A 146 -11.22 17.23 -27.60
#